data_AF-A0A852UVD5-F1
#
_entry.id   AF-A0A852UVD5-F1
#
_cell.length_a   1.000
_cell.length_b   1.000
_cell.length_c   1.000
_cell.angle_alpha   90.00
_cell.angle_beta   90.00
_cell.angle_gamma   90.00
#
_symmetry.space_group_name_H-M   'P 1'
#
loop_
_entity.id
_entity.type
_entity.pdbx_description
1 polymer ?
#
loop_
_entity_poly.entity_id
_entity_poly.type
_entity_poly.pdbx_seq_one_letter_code
_entity_poly.pdbx_strand_id
1 'polypeptide(L)'
;MTDTRERRGMSRAVAVILAALGLVLAAGAVTAPARADTTICEKYGSTTIQNGRYIVQNNNWGDDTTQCVNVTGTGFTVTQASHNKPTNGAPGSYPSIYAGCHYANCTSGSGLPMRASDSRFNGVQTSVSMTYPGSGVYDAAYDIWFDPTPRTDGQNTGAEIMVWLNRVGPIQPVGSRVGTVSLAGATWEVWYGNIQVPSGYTCAAS
;
A
#
# COMPACT_ATOMS: atom_id res chain seq x y z
N MET A 1 12.07 64.30 61.85
CA MET A 1 12.75 65.56 61.50
C MET A 1 13.76 65.23 60.40
N THR A 2 13.60 65.86 59.24
CA THR A 2 14.60 66.08 58.16
C THR A 2 15.26 64.91 57.41
N ASP A 3 14.66 64.57 56.26
CA ASP A 3 15.18 64.55 54.88
C ASP A 3 16.70 64.68 54.63
N THR A 4 17.28 63.79 53.80
CA THR A 4 18.12 64.20 52.63
C THR A 4 18.35 63.10 51.57
N ARG A 5 17.83 63.34 50.36
CA ARG A 5 18.37 63.14 48.97
C ARG A 5 19.36 62.00 48.64
N GLU A 6 19.07 61.09 47.70
CA GLU A 6 19.10 61.20 46.21
C GLU A 6 20.48 60.82 45.60
N ARG A 7 20.55 59.77 44.75
CA ARG A 7 21.02 59.79 43.33
C ARG A 7 21.48 58.44 42.76
N ARG A 8 21.05 58.20 41.50
CA ARG A 8 21.74 57.57 40.34
C ARG A 8 22.33 56.17 40.57
N GLY A 9 21.96 55.12 39.83
CA GLY A 9 21.81 55.05 38.38
C GLY A 9 22.79 54.00 37.84
N MET A 10 22.31 53.19 36.88
CA MET A 10 23.08 52.35 35.96
C MET A 10 23.71 51.04 36.46
N SER A 11 23.24 49.96 35.82
CA SER A 11 24.04 48.96 35.09
C SER A 11 24.23 47.57 35.69
N ARG A 12 23.73 46.60 34.89
CA ARG A 12 24.38 45.34 34.47
C ARG A 12 24.49 44.25 35.55
N ALA A 13 23.65 43.22 35.45
CA ALA A 13 23.85 42.01 34.65
C ALA A 13 24.82 41.01 35.29
N VAL A 14 24.45 39.73 35.15
CA VAL A 14 25.26 38.52 35.42
C VAL A 14 25.33 38.09 36.89
N ALA A 15 24.44 37.18 37.30
CA ALA A 15 24.73 36.13 38.29
C ALA A 15 23.55 35.19 38.55
N VAL A 16 23.05 34.45 37.54
CA VAL A 16 22.33 33.19 37.80
C VAL A 16 22.64 32.21 36.68
N ILE A 17 23.83 31.60 36.74
CA ILE A 17 24.17 30.37 36.00
C ILE A 17 24.52 29.33 37.08
N LEU A 18 24.00 28.11 36.91
CA LEU A 18 24.29 26.86 37.66
C LEU A 18 23.26 26.39 38.72
N ALA A 19 22.01 26.11 38.33
CA ALA A 19 21.18 25.14 39.08
C ALA A 19 19.96 24.57 38.32
N ALA A 20 19.94 24.51 36.98
CA ALA A 20 18.73 24.06 36.26
C ALA A 20 19.01 23.26 34.96
N LEU A 21 20.07 22.45 34.93
CA LEU A 21 20.37 21.54 33.80
C LEU A 21 20.56 20.08 34.26
N GLY A 22 19.74 19.62 35.20
CA GLY A 22 19.90 18.28 35.79
C GLY A 22 18.77 17.29 35.55
N LEU A 23 17.64 17.69 34.98
CA LEU A 23 16.45 16.84 34.93
C LEU A 23 15.62 17.20 33.69
N VAL A 24 15.82 16.52 32.55
CA VAL A 24 14.81 16.14 31.53
C VAL A 24 15.59 15.46 30.38
N LEU A 25 16.03 14.22 30.57
CA LEU A 25 16.46 13.34 29.47
C LEU A 25 15.91 11.93 29.72
N ALA A 26 14.58 11.87 29.86
CA ALA A 26 13.82 10.62 29.82
C ALA A 26 12.56 10.85 28.97
N ALA A 27 12.71 11.48 27.81
CA ALA A 27 11.69 11.43 26.77
C ALA A 27 11.78 10.03 26.16
N GLY A 28 10.80 9.18 26.48
CA GLY A 28 10.76 7.77 26.11
C GLY A 28 11.01 7.57 24.61
N ALA A 29 11.99 6.72 24.31
CA ALA A 29 12.03 6.05 23.03
C ALA A 29 10.77 5.17 22.96
N VAL A 30 9.76 5.61 22.22
CA VAL A 30 8.69 4.72 21.75
C VAL A 30 9.33 3.74 20.78
N THR A 31 9.88 2.66 21.31
CA THR A 31 10.32 1.51 20.50
C THR A 31 9.06 0.91 19.89
N ALA A 32 8.86 1.12 18.58
CA ALA A 32 7.84 0.39 17.85
C ALA A 32 8.06 -1.12 18.10
N PRO A 33 7.01 -1.91 18.32
CA PRO A 33 7.18 -3.35 18.53
C PRO A 33 7.91 -3.94 17.33
N ALA A 34 9.07 -4.56 17.60
CA ALA A 34 9.79 -5.31 16.59
C ALA A 34 8.91 -6.50 16.18
N ARG A 35 8.36 -6.43 14.96
CA ARG A 35 7.64 -7.55 14.35
C ARG A 35 8.66 -8.40 13.63
N ALA A 36 8.78 -9.66 14.01
CA ALA A 36 9.59 -10.61 13.24
C ALA A 36 8.98 -10.76 11.84
N ASP A 37 9.87 -10.78 10.85
CA ASP A 37 9.53 -11.06 9.47
C ASP A 37 8.76 -12.39 9.37
N THR A 38 7.71 -12.42 8.56
CA THR A 38 6.90 -13.62 8.33
C THR A 38 7.11 -14.12 6.90
N THR A 39 7.69 -15.30 6.75
CA THR A 39 7.80 -15.96 5.45
C THR A 39 6.52 -16.74 5.14
N ILE A 40 5.95 -16.51 3.96
CA ILE A 40 4.76 -17.19 3.47
C ILE A 40 5.09 -17.85 2.13
N CYS A 41 5.05 -19.17 2.07
CA CYS A 41 5.21 -19.96 0.85
C CYS A 41 3.95 -20.74 0.44
N GLU A 42 2.96 -20.82 1.33
CA GLU A 42 1.67 -21.45 1.00
C GLU A 42 0.99 -20.70 -0.14
N LYS A 43 0.40 -21.44 -1.10
CA LYS A 43 -0.21 -20.90 -2.33
C LYS A 43 -1.13 -19.71 -2.07
N TYR A 44 -2.00 -19.82 -1.06
CA TYR A 44 -2.96 -18.77 -0.66
C TYR A 44 -2.69 -18.23 0.75
N GLY A 45 -1.48 -18.45 1.28
CA GLY A 45 -1.11 -17.96 2.60
C GLY A 45 -1.16 -16.43 2.66
N SER A 46 -1.56 -15.90 3.82
CA SER A 46 -1.64 -14.46 4.07
C SER A 46 -1.40 -14.13 5.54
N THR A 47 -1.10 -12.87 5.83
CA THR A 47 -0.97 -12.36 7.20
C THR A 47 -1.38 -10.90 7.29
N THR A 48 -1.77 -10.44 8.48
CA THR A 48 -2.13 -9.03 8.73
C THR A 48 -0.92 -8.21 9.18
N ILE A 49 -0.85 -6.96 8.73
CA ILE A 49 0.14 -5.99 9.18
C ILE A 49 -0.54 -4.73 9.71
N GLN A 50 0.24 -3.84 10.34
CA GLN A 50 -0.25 -2.58 10.94
C GLN A 50 -1.58 -2.72 11.72
N ASN A 51 -1.62 -3.64 12.69
CA ASN A 51 -2.81 -3.93 13.51
C ASN A 51 -4.08 -4.26 12.70
N GLY A 52 -3.93 -5.00 11.60
CA GLY A 52 -5.06 -5.43 10.78
C GLY A 52 -5.47 -4.42 9.70
N ARG A 53 -4.82 -3.25 9.63
CA ARG A 53 -5.12 -2.23 8.61
C ARG A 53 -4.89 -2.74 7.19
N TYR A 54 -3.91 -3.62 7.01
CA TYR A 54 -3.59 -4.24 5.74
C TYR A 54 -3.42 -5.76 5.89
N ILE A 55 -3.69 -6.49 4.82
CA ILE A 55 -3.32 -7.89 4.66
C ILE A 55 -2.29 -8.01 3.55
N VAL A 56 -1.27 -8.83 3.78
CA VAL A 56 -0.32 -9.27 2.76
C VAL A 56 -0.60 -10.71 2.41
N GLN A 57 -0.61 -11.03 1.12
CA GLN A 57 -0.92 -12.37 0.61
C GLN A 57 0.10 -12.83 -0.42
N ASN A 58 0.41 -14.14 -0.39
CA ASN A 58 1.25 -14.77 -1.40
C ASN A 58 0.50 -14.87 -2.74
N ASN A 59 -0.77 -15.27 -2.70
CA ASN A 59 -1.70 -15.28 -3.83
C ASN A 59 -1.10 -15.83 -5.14
N ASN A 60 -0.57 -17.04 -5.05
CA ASN A 60 -0.03 -17.78 -6.18
C ASN A 60 -1.15 -18.51 -6.95
N TRP A 61 -2.13 -17.76 -7.46
CA TRP A 61 -3.39 -18.34 -7.97
C TRP A 61 -3.28 -18.96 -9.37
N GLY A 62 -2.36 -18.48 -10.20
CA GLY A 62 -2.28 -18.77 -11.63
C GLY A 62 -1.27 -19.85 -12.02
N ASP A 63 -0.55 -20.41 -11.05
CA ASP A 63 0.45 -21.46 -11.20
C ASP A 63 0.52 -22.34 -9.93
N ASP A 64 1.24 -23.46 -9.98
CA ASP A 64 1.57 -24.34 -8.85
C ASP A 64 3.07 -24.36 -8.54
N THR A 65 3.88 -23.63 -9.31
CA THR A 65 5.32 -23.47 -9.03
C THR A 65 5.54 -22.70 -7.72
N THR A 66 6.68 -22.94 -7.06
CA THR A 66 6.96 -22.33 -5.75
C THR A 66 7.06 -20.80 -5.84
N GLN A 67 6.34 -20.13 -4.95
CA GLN A 67 6.48 -18.70 -4.67
C GLN A 67 6.49 -18.47 -3.16
N CYS A 68 7.42 -17.63 -2.69
CA CYS A 68 7.48 -17.20 -1.30
C CYS A 68 7.58 -15.67 -1.21
N VAL A 69 6.91 -15.10 -0.20
CA VAL A 69 7.06 -13.71 0.22
C VAL A 69 7.59 -13.63 1.65
N ASN A 70 8.48 -12.69 1.91
CA ASN A 70 8.84 -12.26 3.27
C ASN A 70 8.07 -10.98 3.59
N VAL A 71 7.21 -11.02 4.60
CA VAL A 71 6.36 -9.93 5.07
C VAL A 71 6.99 -9.21 6.25
N THR A 72 7.09 -7.89 6.15
CA THR A 72 7.57 -7.00 7.22
C THR A 72 6.41 -6.19 7.81
N GLY A 73 6.69 -5.29 8.76
CA GLY A 73 5.66 -4.44 9.36
C GLY A 73 4.97 -3.45 8.40
N THR A 74 5.57 -3.17 7.24
CA THR A 74 5.12 -2.12 6.30
C THR A 74 4.92 -2.61 4.87
N GLY A 75 5.28 -3.85 4.54
CA GLY A 75 5.17 -4.37 3.17
C GLY A 75 5.68 -5.80 3.08
N PHE A 76 6.20 -6.17 1.91
CA PHE A 76 6.79 -7.48 1.68
C PHE A 76 7.84 -7.44 0.58
N THR A 77 8.63 -8.51 0.50
CA THR A 77 9.55 -8.80 -0.61
C THR A 77 9.21 -10.19 -1.16
N VAL A 78 9.13 -10.32 -2.48
CA VAL A 78 9.08 -11.65 -3.13
C VAL A 78 10.50 -12.24 -3.05
N THR A 79 10.67 -13.31 -2.30
CA THR A 79 11.99 -13.95 -2.07
C THR A 79 12.23 -15.13 -3.01
N GLN A 80 11.16 -15.71 -3.55
CA GLN A 80 11.21 -16.78 -4.54
C GLN A 80 9.99 -16.68 -5.45
N ALA A 81 10.19 -16.82 -6.75
CA ALA A 81 9.12 -16.97 -7.74
C ALA A 81 9.66 -17.79 -8.91
N SER A 82 9.13 -19.00 -9.09
CA SER A 82 9.60 -19.97 -10.11
C SER A 82 8.65 -20.13 -11.30
N HIS A 83 7.79 -19.13 -11.53
CA HIS A 83 6.75 -19.16 -12.56
C HIS A 83 7.32 -19.36 -13.95
N ASN A 84 6.68 -20.23 -14.73
CA ASN A 84 7.01 -20.45 -16.14
C ASN A 84 5.72 -20.48 -16.97
N LYS A 85 5.21 -19.30 -17.27
CA LYS A 85 3.92 -19.09 -17.93
C LYS A 85 4.11 -18.37 -19.27
N PRO A 86 3.32 -18.70 -20.31
CA PRO A 86 3.25 -17.89 -21.52
C PRO A 86 2.86 -16.44 -21.20
N THR A 87 3.48 -15.47 -21.88
CA THR A 87 3.27 -14.03 -21.62
C THR A 87 2.00 -13.45 -22.28
N ASN A 88 1.27 -14.28 -23.03
CA ASN A 88 0.02 -13.93 -23.71
C ASN A 88 -1.24 -14.46 -22.98
N GLY A 89 -1.11 -14.81 -21.71
CA GLY A 89 -2.21 -15.29 -20.86
C GLY A 89 -2.13 -14.73 -19.45
N ALA A 90 -2.88 -15.36 -18.53
CA ALA A 90 -2.87 -15.00 -17.12
C ALA A 90 -1.46 -15.14 -16.49
N PRO A 91 -1.06 -14.25 -15.57
CA PRO A 91 0.19 -14.36 -14.83
C PRO A 91 0.18 -15.61 -13.91
N GLY A 92 1.34 -15.94 -13.34
CA GLY A 92 1.44 -17.03 -12.36
C GLY A 92 0.83 -16.69 -11.00
N SER A 93 0.83 -15.41 -10.62
CA SER A 93 0.44 -14.97 -9.27
C SER A 93 0.13 -13.48 -9.22
N TYR A 94 -0.38 -13.02 -8.07
CA TYR A 94 -0.47 -11.61 -7.72
C TYR A 94 -0.19 -11.38 -6.22
N PRO A 95 1.07 -11.58 -5.77
CA PRO A 95 1.45 -11.28 -4.39
C PRO A 95 1.23 -9.80 -4.11
N SER A 96 0.51 -9.49 -3.04
CA SER A 96 -0.05 -8.14 -2.86
C SER A 96 -0.25 -7.79 -1.39
N ILE A 97 -0.34 -6.48 -1.15
CA ILE A 97 -0.80 -5.87 0.10
C ILE A 97 -2.09 -5.10 -0.19
N TYR A 98 -3.14 -5.30 0.59
CA TYR A 98 -4.43 -4.67 0.33
C TYR A 98 -5.13 -4.14 1.59
N ALA A 99 -6.05 -3.20 1.37
CA ALA A 99 -7.10 -2.76 2.29
C ALA A 99 -8.46 -3.05 1.65
N GLY A 100 -9.41 -3.53 2.46
CA GLY A 100 -10.71 -4.04 2.00
C GLY A 100 -10.91 -5.53 2.30
N CYS A 101 -11.67 -6.20 1.45
CA CYS A 101 -12.00 -7.62 1.53
C CYS A 101 -11.62 -8.33 0.23
N HIS A 102 -10.98 -9.49 0.34
CA HIS A 102 -10.63 -10.35 -0.77
C HIS A 102 -10.94 -11.80 -0.39
N TYR A 103 -11.90 -12.43 -1.07
CA TYR A 103 -12.36 -13.82 -0.78
C TYR A 103 -12.62 -14.08 0.71
N ALA A 104 -13.47 -13.26 1.34
CA ALA A 104 -13.83 -13.28 2.76
C ALA A 104 -12.71 -12.92 3.74
N ASN A 105 -11.48 -12.68 3.28
CA ASN A 105 -10.39 -12.19 4.12
C ASN A 105 -10.40 -10.66 4.12
N CYS A 106 -10.81 -10.07 5.24
CA CYS A 106 -11.05 -8.65 5.36
C CYS A 106 -10.09 -7.98 6.35
N THR A 107 -9.57 -6.83 5.95
CA THR A 107 -8.83 -5.91 6.83
C THR A 107 -9.74 -5.26 7.87
N SER A 108 -9.14 -4.82 8.97
CA SER A 108 -9.82 -4.10 10.05
C SER A 108 -9.83 -2.60 9.78
N GLY A 109 -10.99 -1.96 9.97
CA GLY A 109 -11.12 -0.50 9.92
C GLY A 109 -10.91 0.14 8.54
N SER A 110 -10.98 -0.63 7.45
CA SER A 110 -10.82 -0.10 6.09
C SER A 110 -11.98 0.80 5.63
N GLY A 111 -13.17 0.61 6.21
CA GLY A 111 -14.39 1.28 5.75
C GLY A 111 -14.91 0.75 4.40
N LEU A 112 -14.39 -0.40 3.95
CA LEU A 112 -14.78 -1.07 2.71
C LEU A 112 -15.58 -2.36 3.02
N PRO A 113 -16.51 -2.75 2.14
CA PRO A 113 -16.87 -2.12 0.86
C PRO A 113 -17.56 -0.76 1.03
N MET A 114 -17.19 0.20 0.17
CA MET A 114 -17.75 1.55 0.12
C MET A 114 -18.40 1.74 -1.26
N ARG A 115 -19.60 2.33 -1.29
CA ARG A 115 -20.24 2.68 -2.56
C ARG A 115 -19.45 3.80 -3.24
N ALA A 116 -19.23 3.70 -4.55
CA ALA A 116 -18.54 4.75 -5.32
C ALA A 116 -19.25 6.12 -5.26
N SER A 117 -20.56 6.13 -5.02
CA SER A 117 -21.35 7.36 -4.83
C SER A 117 -21.26 7.94 -3.41
N ASP A 118 -20.54 7.30 -2.49
CA ASP A 118 -20.33 7.81 -1.14
C ASP A 118 -19.41 9.04 -1.19
N SER A 119 -19.77 10.11 -0.50
CA SER A 119 -18.97 11.35 -0.45
C SER A 119 -17.52 11.15 -0.02
N ARG A 120 -17.23 10.11 0.77
CA ARG A 120 -15.88 9.76 1.24
C ARG A 120 -14.99 9.21 0.12
N PHE A 121 -15.58 8.69 -0.95
CA PHE A 121 -14.85 8.09 -2.06
C PHE A 121 -13.89 9.09 -2.73
N ASN A 122 -14.28 10.36 -2.81
CA ASN A 122 -13.45 11.44 -3.37
C ASN A 122 -12.17 11.71 -2.57
N GLY A 123 -12.10 11.24 -1.32
CA GLY A 123 -10.94 11.38 -0.44
C GLY A 123 -10.02 10.16 -0.40
N VAL A 124 -10.30 9.11 -1.18
CA VAL A 124 -9.47 7.90 -1.20
C VAL A 124 -8.09 8.24 -1.78
N GLN A 125 -7.07 7.94 -0.98
CA GLN A 125 -5.66 8.14 -1.36
C GLN A 125 -4.89 6.84 -1.10
N THR A 126 -3.89 6.60 -1.93
CA THR A 126 -2.97 5.48 -1.78
C THR A 126 -1.55 5.93 -2.09
N SER A 127 -0.58 5.21 -1.54
CA SER A 127 0.84 5.41 -1.79
C SER A 127 1.53 4.06 -1.76
N VAL A 128 2.50 3.85 -2.64
CA VAL A 128 3.34 2.67 -2.63
C VAL A 128 4.76 3.06 -3.01
N SER A 129 5.74 2.35 -2.46
CA SER A 129 7.13 2.43 -2.86
C SER A 129 7.56 1.03 -3.28
N MET A 130 7.98 0.89 -4.53
CA MET A 130 8.38 -0.40 -5.11
C MET A 130 9.88 -0.43 -5.36
N THR A 131 10.49 -1.59 -5.20
CA THR A 131 11.83 -1.90 -5.71
C THR A 131 11.70 -3.09 -6.65
N TYR A 132 12.35 -3.00 -7.80
CA TYR A 132 12.18 -3.95 -8.89
C TYR A 132 13.38 -4.90 -8.99
N PRO A 133 13.16 -6.21 -9.25
CA PRO A 133 14.25 -7.12 -9.52
C PRO A 133 14.90 -6.80 -10.87
N GLY A 134 16.20 -7.09 -11.00
CA GLY A 134 16.97 -6.81 -12.22
C GLY A 134 16.62 -7.69 -13.43
N SER A 135 15.77 -8.71 -13.26
CA SER A 135 15.35 -9.63 -14.30
C SER A 135 13.95 -10.18 -14.04
N GLY A 136 13.33 -10.73 -15.07
CA GLY A 136 12.00 -11.36 -15.01
C GLY A 136 11.05 -10.78 -16.05
N VAL A 137 9.84 -11.32 -16.09
CA VAL A 137 8.72 -10.78 -16.88
C VAL A 137 7.57 -10.55 -15.90
N TYR A 138 7.23 -9.28 -15.67
CA TYR A 138 6.28 -8.88 -14.63
C TYR A 138 5.75 -7.47 -14.87
N ASP A 139 4.59 -7.17 -14.32
CA ASP A 139 4.16 -5.82 -14.03
C ASP A 139 4.39 -5.49 -12.54
N ALA A 140 4.21 -4.22 -12.20
CA ALA A 140 3.89 -3.83 -10.84
C ALA A 140 2.65 -2.95 -10.89
N ALA A 141 1.53 -3.46 -10.43
CA ALA A 141 0.23 -2.79 -10.58
C ALA A 141 -0.55 -2.70 -9.28
N TYR A 142 -1.38 -1.66 -9.16
CA TYR A 142 -2.56 -1.71 -8.30
C TYR A 142 -3.64 -2.57 -8.95
N ASP A 143 -4.45 -3.21 -8.12
CA ASP A 143 -5.66 -3.92 -8.50
C ASP A 143 -6.81 -3.47 -7.57
N ILE A 144 -7.87 -2.89 -8.15
CA ILE A 144 -8.95 -2.22 -7.43
C ILE A 144 -10.28 -2.81 -7.91
N TRP A 145 -10.98 -3.47 -6.99
CA TRP A 145 -12.22 -4.17 -7.29
C TRP A 145 -13.47 -3.37 -6.92
N PHE A 146 -14.44 -3.39 -7.83
CA PHE A 146 -15.80 -2.90 -7.65
C PHE A 146 -16.80 -4.03 -7.84
N ASP A 147 -17.92 -3.94 -7.13
CA ASP A 147 -19.03 -4.89 -7.26
C ASP A 147 -20.37 -4.14 -7.15
N PRO A 148 -21.42 -4.59 -7.88
CA PRO A 148 -22.76 -4.01 -7.74
C PRO A 148 -23.36 -4.18 -6.33
N THR A 149 -22.86 -5.15 -5.57
CA THR A 149 -23.24 -5.44 -4.18
C THR A 149 -22.09 -5.10 -3.23
N PRO A 150 -22.32 -4.94 -1.91
CA PRO A 150 -21.23 -4.80 -0.94
C PRO A 150 -20.55 -6.15 -0.69
N ARG A 151 -20.03 -6.77 -1.76
CA ARG A 151 -19.43 -8.11 -1.74
C ARG A 151 -18.17 -8.11 -0.88
N THR A 152 -18.05 -9.12 -0.03
CA THR A 152 -16.86 -9.39 0.78
C THR A 152 -16.22 -10.73 0.48
N ASP A 153 -16.92 -11.61 -0.24
CA ASP A 153 -16.55 -13.00 -0.51
C ASP A 153 -16.74 -13.41 -1.97
N GLY A 154 -16.04 -14.47 -2.35
CA GLY A 154 -15.98 -14.96 -3.73
C GLY A 154 -15.38 -13.93 -4.70
N GLN A 155 -15.54 -14.23 -5.99
CA GLN A 155 -15.09 -13.36 -7.07
C GLN A 155 -16.03 -12.16 -7.23
N ASN A 156 -15.47 -10.96 -7.40
CA ASN A 156 -16.23 -9.76 -7.77
C ASN A 156 -16.85 -9.90 -9.16
N THR A 157 -18.07 -9.37 -9.32
CA THR A 157 -18.84 -9.40 -10.57
C THR A 157 -19.08 -8.01 -11.16
N GLY A 158 -18.32 -7.02 -10.70
CA GLY A 158 -18.42 -5.64 -11.17
C GLY A 158 -17.28 -5.31 -12.11
N ALA A 159 -16.42 -4.42 -11.64
CA ALA A 159 -15.29 -3.96 -12.41
C ALA A 159 -13.97 -4.22 -11.68
N GLU A 160 -12.93 -4.50 -12.44
CA GLU A 160 -11.54 -4.48 -11.99
C GLU A 160 -10.87 -3.25 -12.60
N ILE A 161 -10.18 -2.46 -11.79
CA ILE A 161 -9.36 -1.36 -12.26
C ILE A 161 -7.91 -1.64 -11.89
N MET A 162 -7.08 -1.88 -12.90
CA MET A 162 -5.64 -2.00 -12.70
C MET A 162 -4.93 -0.69 -13.05
N VAL A 163 -3.89 -0.36 -12.29
CA VAL A 163 -2.98 0.77 -12.59
C VAL A 163 -1.55 0.23 -12.61
N TRP A 164 -1.01 0.04 -13.80
CA TRP A 164 0.33 -0.52 -14.01
C TRP A 164 1.38 0.58 -13.85
N LEU A 165 2.22 0.48 -12.82
CA LEU A 165 3.28 1.44 -12.51
C LEU A 165 4.62 1.08 -13.17
N ASN A 166 4.79 -0.20 -13.50
CA ASN A 166 5.97 -0.70 -14.20
C ASN A 166 5.59 -1.92 -15.04
N ARG A 167 6.37 -2.17 -16.09
CA ARG A 167 6.25 -3.33 -16.97
C ARG A 167 7.62 -3.76 -17.45
N VAL A 168 7.94 -5.05 -17.31
CA VAL A 168 9.16 -5.67 -17.83
C VAL A 168 8.80 -6.90 -18.66
N GLY A 169 9.36 -6.98 -19.87
CA GLY A 169 9.13 -8.08 -20.81
C GLY A 169 7.88 -7.91 -21.69
N PRO A 170 7.60 -8.88 -22.57
CA PRO A 170 6.57 -8.80 -23.60
C PRO A 170 5.19 -9.18 -23.05
N ILE A 171 4.69 -8.38 -22.12
CA ILE A 171 3.34 -8.48 -21.53
C ILE A 171 2.50 -7.24 -21.84
N GLN A 172 1.20 -7.35 -21.68
CA GLN A 172 0.26 -6.24 -21.88
C GLN A 172 -0.97 -6.42 -20.97
N PRO A 173 -1.72 -5.35 -20.73
CA PRO A 173 -3.02 -5.46 -20.08
C PRO A 173 -4.03 -6.28 -20.90
N VAL A 174 -5.08 -6.74 -20.22
CA VAL A 174 -6.19 -7.46 -20.85
C VAL A 174 -6.90 -6.55 -21.87
N GLY A 175 -7.27 -7.15 -23.01
CA GLY A 175 -8.06 -6.49 -24.05
C GLY A 175 -7.20 -5.68 -25.01
N SER A 176 -7.66 -4.47 -25.34
CA SER A 176 -7.02 -3.58 -26.30
C SER A 176 -6.94 -2.14 -25.80
N ARG A 177 -5.93 -1.40 -26.26
CA ARG A 177 -5.78 0.02 -25.99
C ARG A 177 -6.91 0.80 -26.65
N VAL A 178 -7.65 1.57 -25.85
CA VAL A 178 -8.78 2.41 -26.28
C VAL A 178 -8.44 3.91 -26.30
N GLY A 179 -7.33 4.32 -25.67
CA GLY A 179 -6.92 5.72 -25.69
C GLY A 179 -5.76 6.04 -24.76
N THR A 180 -5.64 7.32 -24.43
CA THR A 180 -4.70 7.87 -23.44
C THR A 180 -5.40 8.95 -22.62
N VAL A 181 -5.02 9.07 -21.35
CA VAL A 181 -5.54 10.09 -20.42
C VAL A 181 -4.41 10.70 -19.59
N SER A 182 -4.50 11.99 -19.28
CA SER A 182 -3.65 12.63 -18.28
C SER A 182 -4.38 12.69 -16.94
N LEU A 183 -3.87 11.98 -15.94
CA LEU A 183 -4.49 11.84 -14.62
C LEU A 183 -3.42 11.80 -13.53
N ALA A 184 -3.65 12.50 -12.43
CA ALA A 184 -2.76 12.56 -11.27
C ALA A 184 -1.30 12.93 -11.59
N GLY A 185 -1.08 13.78 -12.60
CA GLY A 185 0.25 14.26 -13.00
C GLY A 185 1.03 13.32 -13.92
N ALA A 186 0.43 12.20 -14.35
CA ALA A 186 1.01 11.26 -15.31
C ALA A 186 0.10 11.08 -16.53
N THR A 187 0.67 10.51 -17.60
CA THR A 187 -0.07 10.12 -18.80
C THR A 187 -0.15 8.62 -18.86
N TRP A 188 -1.35 8.09 -19.06
CA TRP A 188 -1.67 6.67 -19.02
C TRP A 188 -2.31 6.27 -20.35
N GLU A 189 -1.87 5.19 -20.95
CA GLU A 189 -2.67 4.43 -21.91
C GLU A 189 -3.84 3.77 -21.18
N VAL A 190 -5.00 3.80 -21.83
CA VAL A 190 -6.20 3.15 -21.31
C VAL A 190 -6.44 1.91 -22.14
N TRP A 191 -6.48 0.77 -21.46
CA TRP A 191 -6.82 -0.53 -22.00
C TRP A 191 -8.16 -0.98 -21.45
N TYR A 192 -8.94 -1.63 -22.30
CA TYR A 192 -10.24 -2.16 -21.94
C TYR A 192 -10.42 -3.56 -22.48
N GLY A 193 -10.92 -4.45 -21.63
CA GLY A 193 -11.17 -5.82 -22.00
C GLY A 193 -12.07 -6.54 -21.00
N ASN A 194 -12.44 -7.76 -21.36
CA ASN A 194 -13.19 -8.64 -20.49
C ASN A 194 -12.26 -9.76 -20.03
N ILE A 195 -12.17 -9.95 -18.72
CA ILE A 195 -11.68 -11.21 -18.16
C ILE A 195 -12.85 -12.20 -18.11
N GLN A 196 -12.60 -13.49 -18.36
CA GLN A 196 -13.62 -14.52 -18.09
C GLN A 196 -13.80 -14.65 -16.58
N VAL A 197 -14.67 -13.81 -16.03
CA VAL A 197 -15.42 -14.03 -14.80
C VAL A 197 -16.90 -14.12 -15.20
N PRO A 198 -17.76 -14.89 -14.50
CA PRO A 198 -19.14 -15.10 -14.94
C PRO A 198 -19.97 -13.82 -15.17
N SER A 199 -19.56 -12.64 -14.71
CA SER A 199 -20.15 -11.34 -15.12
C SER A 199 -19.23 -10.18 -14.68
N GLY A 200 -18.45 -9.51 -15.55
CA GLY A 200 -17.74 -8.29 -15.12
C GLY A 200 -16.64 -7.78 -16.04
N TYR A 201 -16.45 -6.46 -16.08
CA TYR A 201 -15.58 -5.71 -17.00
C TYR A 201 -14.24 -5.33 -16.35
N THR A 202 -13.12 -5.30 -17.08
CA THR A 202 -11.83 -4.79 -16.55
C THR A 202 -11.38 -3.55 -17.32
N CYS A 203 -11.01 -2.50 -16.58
CA CYS A 203 -10.26 -1.36 -17.07
C CYS A 203 -8.81 -1.49 -16.60
N ALA A 204 -7.83 -1.45 -17.49
CA ALA A 204 -6.44 -1.35 -17.07
C ALA A 204 -5.85 -0.05 -17.62
N ALA A 205 -5.36 0.81 -16.73
CA ALA A 205 -4.55 1.97 -17.10
C ALA A 205 -3.07 1.58 -17.00
N SER A 206 -2.29 1.84 -18.05
CA SER A 206 -0.85 1.58 -18.13
C SER A 206 -0.07 2.82 -18.53
#